data_AF-A0A1B1CP71-F1
#
_entry.id   AF-A0A1B1CP71-F1
#
_cell.length_a   1.000
_cell.length_b   1.000
_cell.length_c   1.000
_cell.angle_alpha   90.00
_cell.angle_beta   90.00
_cell.angle_gamma   90.00
#
_symmetry.space_group_name_H-M   'P 1'
#
loop_
_entity.id
_entity.type
_entity.pdbx_description
1 polymer ?
#
loop_
_entity_poly.entity_id
_entity_poly.type
_entity_poly.pdbx_seq_one_letter_code
_entity_poly.pdbx_strand_id
1 'polypeptide(L)'
;MPPKLNKRMTFGRLKLQTKSHIAIAHGLLAAAEIGLKEHDRLTLAKTMMDRKLEGRRTSSKLPELVELVMARPLLSAGMVAKTLDVTPQAARRIVLELGLREMTGRGRFRAWSIL
;
A
#
# COMPACT_ATOMS: atom_id res chain seq x y z
N MET A 1 13.76 -38.94 48.95
CA MET A 1 14.68 -37.78 48.81
C MET A 1 14.28 -37.01 47.56
N PRO A 2 13.69 -35.80 47.66
CA PRO A 2 13.17 -35.10 46.48
C PRO A 2 14.31 -34.42 45.69
N PRO A 3 14.25 -34.41 44.34
CA PRO A 3 15.27 -33.77 43.51
C PRO A 3 15.21 -32.24 43.63
N LYS A 4 16.35 -31.61 43.90
CA LYS A 4 16.48 -30.15 43.96
C LYS A 4 16.35 -29.57 42.55
N LEU A 5 15.19 -28.97 42.23
CA LEU A 5 15.01 -28.20 41.00
C LEU A 5 15.98 -27.00 40.96
N ASN A 6 16.80 -26.95 39.92
CA ASN A 6 17.78 -25.89 39.68
C ASN A 6 17.07 -24.58 39.29
N LYS A 7 16.80 -23.73 40.27
CA LYS A 7 16.12 -22.42 40.12
C LYS A 7 16.85 -21.44 39.17
N ARG A 8 18.14 -21.65 38.86
CA ARG A 8 18.89 -20.76 37.96
C ARG A 8 18.52 -20.95 36.48
N MET A 9 18.20 -22.18 36.05
CA MET A 9 17.80 -22.45 34.66
C MET A 9 16.38 -21.94 34.35
N THR A 10 15.46 -22.01 35.31
CA THR A 10 14.07 -21.55 35.13
C THR A 10 13.99 -20.02 35.04
N PHE A 11 14.79 -19.29 35.84
CA PHE A 11 14.85 -17.83 35.81
C PHE A 11 15.47 -17.26 34.51
N GLY A 12 16.52 -17.91 33.98
CA GLY A 12 17.13 -17.51 32.71
C GLY A 12 16.17 -17.68 31.53
N ARG A 13 15.38 -18.76 31.53
CA ARG A 13 14.36 -19.02 30.51
C ARG A 13 13.19 -18.02 30.59
N LEU A 14 12.72 -17.68 31.80
CA LEU A 14 11.69 -16.65 32.00
C LEU A 14 12.14 -15.27 31.49
N LYS A 15 13.37 -14.84 31.79
CA LYS A 15 13.94 -13.57 31.30
C LYS A 15 14.15 -13.54 29.78
N LEU A 16 14.38 -14.69 29.14
CA LEU A 16 14.53 -14.78 27.69
C LEU A 16 13.17 -14.71 26.97
N GLN A 17 12.13 -15.31 27.55
CA GLN A 17 10.76 -15.25 27.01
C GLN A 17 10.12 -13.86 27.16
N THR A 18 10.43 -13.10 28.21
CA THR A 18 9.90 -11.72 28.32
C THR A 18 10.51 -10.78 27.28
N LYS A 19 11.78 -10.97 26.91
CA LYS A 19 12.43 -10.17 25.86
C LYS A 19 11.82 -10.39 24.47
N SER A 20 11.43 -11.62 24.13
CA SER A 20 10.80 -11.90 22.82
C SER A 20 9.41 -11.26 22.70
N HIS A 21 8.59 -11.29 23.75
CA HIS A 21 7.27 -10.68 23.72
C HIS A 21 7.35 -9.15 23.59
N ILE A 22 8.28 -8.51 24.31
CA ILE A 22 8.51 -7.07 24.22
C ILE A 22 9.03 -6.70 22.82
N ALA A 23 9.92 -7.50 22.23
CA ALA A 23 10.41 -7.24 20.87
C ALA A 23 9.29 -7.34 19.82
N ILE A 24 8.39 -8.33 19.94
CA ILE A 24 7.23 -8.47 19.05
C ILE A 24 6.26 -7.31 19.24
N ALA A 25 5.96 -6.91 20.48
CA ALA A 25 5.09 -5.78 20.76
C ALA A 25 5.63 -4.47 20.17
N HIS A 26 6.93 -4.21 20.30
CA HIS A 26 7.56 -3.06 19.65
C HIS A 26 7.53 -3.15 18.12
N GLY A 27 7.77 -4.33 17.55
CA GLY A 27 7.67 -4.54 16.11
C GLY A 27 6.26 -4.26 15.58
N LEU A 28 5.24 -4.70 16.30
CA LEU A 28 3.83 -4.43 15.98
C LEU A 28 3.50 -2.94 16.09
N LEU A 29 3.96 -2.26 17.14
CA LEU A 29 3.76 -0.83 17.31
C LEU A 29 4.42 -0.03 16.17
N ALA A 30 5.67 -0.33 15.85
CA ALA A 30 6.39 0.32 14.74
C ALA A 30 5.69 0.08 13.38
N ALA A 31 5.22 -1.14 13.13
CA ALA A 31 4.47 -1.47 11.92
C ALA A 31 3.13 -0.71 11.86
N ALA A 32 2.42 -0.60 12.98
CA ALA A 32 1.16 0.15 13.07
C ALA A 32 1.38 1.64 12.80
N GLU A 33 2.42 2.25 13.39
CA GLU A 33 2.75 3.66 13.16
C GLU A 33 3.11 3.94 11.68
N ILE A 34 3.89 3.05 11.06
CA ILE A 34 4.21 3.16 9.63
C ILE A 34 2.94 3.01 8.78
N GLY A 35 2.10 2.02 9.11
CA GLY A 35 0.84 1.75 8.40
C GLY A 35 -0.15 2.91 8.48
N LEU A 36 -0.28 3.55 9.65
CA LEU A 36 -1.17 4.71 9.84
C LEU A 36 -0.70 5.91 9.02
N LYS A 37 0.60 6.20 8.99
CA LYS A 37 1.15 7.30 8.17
C LYS A 37 0.89 7.07 6.68
N GLU A 38 1.08 5.84 6.21
CA GLU A 38 0.81 5.49 4.82
C GLU A 38 -0.70 5.56 4.51
N HIS A 39 -1.55 5.11 5.43
CA HIS A 39 -2.99 5.23 5.30
C HIS A 39 -3.43 6.70 5.14
N ASP A 40 -2.91 7.61 5.96
CA ASP A 40 -3.23 9.04 5.88
C ASP A 40 -2.78 9.64 4.55
N ARG A 41 -1.59 9.28 4.07
CA ARG A 41 -1.08 9.68 2.75
C ARG A 41 -1.99 9.21 1.63
N LEU A 42 -2.39 7.94 1.64
CA LEU A 42 -3.28 7.35 0.63
C LEU A 42 -4.67 7.98 0.69
N THR A 43 -5.18 8.26 1.88
CA THR A 43 -6.49 8.93 2.08
C THR A 43 -6.47 10.35 1.50
N LEU A 44 -5.39 11.10 1.72
CA LEU A 44 -5.21 12.42 1.13
C LEU A 44 -5.15 12.35 -0.40
N ALA A 45 -4.36 11.41 -0.93
CA ALA A 45 -4.25 11.20 -2.38
C ALA A 45 -5.60 10.85 -3.01
N LYS A 46 -6.39 9.98 -2.37
CA LYS A 46 -7.75 9.65 -2.80
C LYS A 46 -8.63 10.90 -2.86
N THR A 47 -8.65 11.69 -1.79
CA THR A 47 -9.43 12.93 -1.71
C THR A 47 -9.05 13.91 -2.83
N MET A 48 -7.75 14.05 -3.13
CA MET A 48 -7.28 14.91 -4.22
C MET A 48 -7.69 14.38 -5.61
N MET A 49 -7.70 13.06 -5.80
CA MET A 49 -8.18 12.45 -7.04
C MET A 49 -9.70 12.60 -7.20
N ASP A 50 -10.46 12.36 -6.14
CA ASP A 50 -11.93 12.52 -6.14
C ASP A 50 -12.35 13.95 -6.52
N ARG A 51 -11.62 14.96 -6.02
CA ARG A 51 -11.83 16.36 -6.44
C ARG A 51 -11.62 16.60 -7.93
N LYS A 52 -10.71 15.85 -8.60
CA LYS A 52 -10.52 15.95 -10.06
C LYS A 52 -11.69 15.35 -10.85
N LEU A 53 -12.51 14.52 -10.19
CA LEU A 53 -13.70 13.89 -10.77
C LEU A 53 -14.95 14.78 -10.63
N GLU A 54 -14.95 15.76 -9.72
CA GLU A 54 -16.05 16.73 -9.58
C GLU A 54 -16.31 17.45 -10.92
N GLY A 55 -17.55 17.39 -11.41
CA GLY A 55 -17.95 17.99 -12.70
C GLY A 55 -17.57 17.19 -13.95
N ARG A 56 -16.95 16.01 -13.82
CA ARG A 56 -16.68 15.10 -14.95
C ARG A 56 -17.93 14.31 -15.34
N ARG A 57 -18.01 13.92 -16.62
CA ARG A 57 -19.13 13.12 -17.15
C ARG A 57 -19.15 11.73 -16.50
N THR A 58 -20.37 11.25 -16.21
CA THR A 58 -20.65 9.91 -15.65
C THR A 58 -20.11 8.76 -16.52
N SER A 59 -19.87 8.99 -17.81
CA SER A 59 -19.36 7.97 -18.75
C SER A 59 -17.83 7.80 -18.74
N SER A 60 -17.08 8.50 -17.89
CA SER A 60 -15.62 8.38 -17.85
C SER A 60 -15.18 7.17 -17.02
N LYS A 61 -14.15 6.45 -17.47
CA LYS A 61 -13.51 5.34 -16.73
C LYS A 61 -12.55 5.79 -15.61
N LEU A 62 -12.56 7.08 -15.28
CA LEU A 62 -11.67 7.69 -14.29
C LEU A 62 -12.01 7.31 -12.84
N PRO A 63 -13.29 7.24 -12.42
CA PRO A 63 -13.63 6.77 -11.08
C PRO A 63 -13.15 5.32 -10.86
N GLU A 64 -13.33 4.43 -11.84
CA GLU A 64 -12.83 3.06 -11.72
C GLU A 64 -11.29 3.00 -11.72
N LEU A 65 -10.62 3.93 -12.40
CA LEU A 65 -9.16 4.05 -12.32
C LEU A 65 -8.71 4.48 -10.92
N VAL A 66 -9.40 5.41 -10.26
CA VAL A 66 -9.08 5.82 -8.88
C VAL A 66 -9.17 4.62 -7.94
N GLU A 67 -10.27 3.86 -8.00
CA GLU A 67 -10.44 2.66 -7.17
C GLU A 67 -9.36 1.61 -7.47
N LEU A 68 -8.98 1.42 -8.74
CA LEU A 68 -7.90 0.52 -9.12
C LEU A 68 -6.55 0.95 -8.56
N VAL A 69 -6.24 2.24 -8.59
CA VAL A 69 -4.99 2.80 -8.04
C VAL A 69 -4.95 2.63 -6.52
N MET A 70 -6.08 2.85 -5.83
CA MET A 70 -6.18 2.66 -4.38
C MET A 70 -5.98 1.19 -3.98
N ALA A 71 -6.47 0.25 -4.78
CA ALA A 71 -6.27 -1.17 -4.56
C ALA A 71 -4.83 -1.64 -4.89
N ARG A 72 -4.21 -1.04 -5.90
CA ARG A 72 -2.89 -1.41 -6.41
C ARG A 72 -2.10 -0.15 -6.79
N PRO A 73 -1.21 0.34 -5.89
CA PRO A 73 -0.53 1.63 -6.09
C PRO A 73 0.54 1.59 -7.20
N LEU A 74 0.78 0.45 -7.84
CA LEU A 74 1.67 0.33 -9.00
C LEU A 74 0.92 -0.33 -10.15
N LEU A 75 0.61 0.46 -11.19
CA LEU A 75 -0.17 0.01 -12.34
C LEU A 75 0.60 0.19 -13.64
N SER A 76 0.46 -0.75 -14.57
CA SER A 76 0.92 -0.61 -15.95
C SER A 76 -0.24 -0.29 -16.90
N ALA A 77 0.06 0.25 -18.08
CA ALA A 77 -0.96 0.57 -19.07
C ALA A 77 -1.76 -0.67 -19.51
N GLY A 78 -1.09 -1.82 -19.62
CA GLY A 78 -1.74 -3.10 -19.94
C GLY A 78 -2.65 -3.59 -18.82
N MET A 79 -2.27 -3.36 -17.55
CA MET A 79 -3.12 -3.69 -16.40
C MET A 79 -4.39 -2.84 -16.39
N VAL A 80 -4.27 -1.54 -16.60
CA VAL A 80 -5.42 -0.62 -16.67
C VAL A 80 -6.32 -0.98 -17.86
N ALA A 81 -5.74 -1.20 -19.04
CA ALA A 81 -6.48 -1.58 -20.24
C ALA A 81 -7.31 -2.86 -20.02
N LYS A 82 -6.71 -3.89 -19.43
CA LYS A 82 -7.38 -5.16 -19.15
C LYS A 82 -8.46 -5.03 -18.07
N THR A 83 -8.21 -4.23 -17.03
CA THR A 83 -9.12 -4.14 -15.87
C THR A 83 -10.33 -3.26 -16.16
N LEU A 84 -10.14 -2.19 -16.93
CA LEU A 84 -11.21 -1.23 -17.26
C LEU A 84 -11.86 -1.48 -18.62
N ASP A 85 -11.44 -2.54 -19.33
CA ASP A 85 -11.87 -2.89 -20.68
C ASP A 85 -11.78 -1.71 -21.66
N VAL A 86 -10.60 -1.10 -21.71
CA VAL A 86 -10.30 0.03 -22.59
C VAL A 86 -9.08 -0.26 -23.46
N THR A 87 -8.96 0.43 -24.59
CA THR A 87 -7.77 0.28 -25.42
C THR A 87 -6.50 0.72 -24.66
N PRO A 88 -5.32 0.14 -24.95
CA PRO A 88 -4.07 0.54 -24.29
C PRO A 88 -3.74 2.04 -24.43
N GLN A 89 -4.16 2.68 -25.53
CA GLN A 89 -4.02 4.12 -25.73
C GLN A 89 -4.95 4.91 -24.81
N ALA A 90 -6.22 4.49 -24.69
CA ALA A 90 -7.17 5.10 -23.77
C ALA A 90 -6.69 4.97 -22.33
N ALA A 91 -6.20 3.79 -21.92
CA ALA A 91 -5.60 3.55 -20.61
C ALA A 91 -4.44 4.54 -20.30
N ARG A 92 -3.51 4.74 -21.24
CA ARG A 92 -2.43 5.71 -21.08
C ARG A 92 -2.95 7.13 -20.93
N ARG A 93 -3.96 7.52 -21.73
CA ARG A 93 -4.54 8.86 -21.68
C ARG A 93 -5.16 9.15 -20.32
N ILE A 94 -6.01 8.25 -19.81
CA ILE A 94 -6.70 8.45 -18.52
C ILE A 94 -5.75 8.43 -17.33
N VAL A 95 -4.65 7.65 -17.40
CA VAL A 95 -3.60 7.63 -16.36
C VAL A 95 -2.87 8.97 -16.28
N LEU A 96 -2.53 9.56 -17.43
CA LEU A 96 -1.90 10.88 -17.50
C LEU A 96 -2.86 11.99 -17.06
N GLU A 97 -4.13 11.88 -17.45
CA GLU A 97 -5.18 12.81 -17.03
C GLU A 97 -5.39 12.82 -15.51
N LEU A 98 -5.34 11.65 -14.87
CA LEU A 98 -5.41 11.54 -13.42
C LEU A 98 -4.16 12.15 -12.73
N GLY A 99 -3.06 12.29 -13.47
CA GLY A 99 -1.80 12.89 -12.99
C GLY A 99 -0.94 11.93 -12.19
N LEU A 100 -1.02 10.63 -12.46
CA LEU A 100 -0.15 9.65 -11.81
C LEU A 100 1.30 9.82 -12.26
N ARG A 101 2.25 9.62 -11.34
CA ARG A 101 3.67 9.77 -11.65
C ARG A 101 4.22 8.48 -12.23
N GLU A 102 4.94 8.60 -13.34
CA GLU A 102 5.68 7.49 -13.91
C GLU A 102 6.85 7.13 -13.00
N MET A 103 6.87 5.90 -12.51
CA MET A 103 7.97 5.36 -11.70
C MET A 103 9.09 4.78 -12.56
N THR A 104 8.75 4.30 -13.76
CA THR A 104 9.68 3.60 -14.65
C THR A 104 10.24 4.55 -15.70
N GLY A 105 11.50 4.95 -15.61
CA GLY A 105 12.15 5.83 -16.60
C GLY A 105 12.53 5.16 -17.94
N ARG A 106 11.86 4.08 -18.37
CA ARG A 106 12.31 3.21 -19.48
C ARG A 106 11.23 2.95 -20.55
N GLY A 107 11.08 3.92 -21.46
CA GLY A 107 10.52 3.70 -22.81
C GLY A 107 9.18 2.97 -22.87
N ARG A 108 9.18 1.73 -23.42
CA ARG A 108 7.98 0.95 -23.76
C ARG A 108 7.23 0.37 -22.55
N PHE A 109 7.89 0.17 -21.40
CA PHE A 109 7.27 -0.36 -20.20
C PHE A 109 7.10 0.77 -19.19
N ARG A 110 5.87 1.28 -19.11
CA ARG A 110 5.49 2.37 -18.22
C ARG A 110 4.64 1.83 -17.07
N ALA A 111 5.05 2.12 -15.85
CA ALA A 111 4.25 1.94 -14.65
C ALA A 111 4.15 3.25 -13.86
N TRP A 112 3.00 3.46 -13.24
CA TRP A 112 2.67 4.67 -12.53
C TRP A 112 2.22 4.39 -11.11
N SER A 113 2.44 5.36 -10.21
CA SER A 113 2.00 5.31 -8.82
C SER A 113 1.45 6.65 -8.32
N ILE A 114 0.75 6.58 -7.19
CA ILE A 114 0.54 7.72 -6.29
C ILE A 114 1.92 8.06 -5.70
N LEU A 115 2.22 9.36 -5.60
CA LEU A 115 3.40 9.81 -4.88
C LEU A 115 3.17 9.77 -3.38
#